data_AF-A0A0E4BAW3-F1
#
_entry.id   AF-A0A0E4BAW3-F1
#
_cell.length_a   1.000
_cell.length_b   1.000
_cell.length_c   1.000
_cell.angle_alpha   90.00
_cell.angle_beta   90.00
_cell.angle_gamma   90.00
#
_symmetry.space_group_name_H-M   'P 1'
#
loop_
_entity.id
_entity.type
_entity.pdbx_description
1 polymer ?
#
loop_
_entity_poly.entity_id
_entity_poly.type
_entity_poly.pdbx_seq_one_letter_code
_entity_poly.pdbx_strand_id
1 'polypeptide(L)'
;IKFVEEFYPDLLPNVSSCKSPQQMFGALSKTYFPQVAKLDPKKIVSVSIMPCTAKKYEAARPEMNGSGYRDVDYVLTTRELAAMIRQAGIDLATLPDTQAENLMGTYSGAATIFGATGGVMEAALRTAYKLITNKELDAIDITPLRGTEGIKTAKVMVGDLEVRVAVAHGLGNARKLADEVRAGKSPYHFIEI
;
A
#
# COMPACT_ATOMS: atom_id res chain seq x y z
N ILE A 1 4.67 8.77 -5.34
CA ILE A 1 3.92 9.32 -6.50
C ILE A 1 4.26 10.78 -6.78
N LYS A 2 3.84 11.77 -5.95
CA LYS A 2 4.18 13.19 -6.20
C LYS A 2 5.67 13.46 -6.45
N PHE A 3 6.57 12.79 -5.70
CA PHE A 3 8.01 12.86 -5.92
C PHE A 3 8.45 12.44 -7.34
N VAL A 4 7.94 11.32 -7.86
CA VAL A 4 8.29 10.87 -9.22
C VAL A 4 7.63 11.78 -10.27
N GLU A 5 6.40 12.25 -10.04
CA GLU A 5 5.73 13.19 -10.94
C GLU A 5 6.49 14.53 -11.07
N GLU A 6 7.08 15.04 -9.99
CA GLU A 6 7.79 16.33 -9.99
C GLU A 6 9.25 16.23 -10.42
N PHE A 7 9.98 15.20 -9.98
CA PHE A 7 11.44 15.13 -10.13
C PHE A 7 11.90 14.05 -11.12
N TYR A 8 11.06 13.05 -11.40
CA TYR A 8 11.37 11.90 -12.26
C TYR A 8 10.23 11.53 -13.21
N PRO A 9 9.62 12.49 -13.94
CA PRO A 9 8.46 12.20 -14.78
C PRO A 9 8.77 11.20 -15.90
N ASP A 10 10.02 11.15 -16.36
CA ASP A 10 10.57 10.18 -17.30
C ASP A 10 10.51 8.73 -16.80
N LEU A 11 10.46 8.52 -15.47
CA LEU A 11 10.36 7.20 -14.84
C LEU A 11 8.92 6.80 -14.51
N LEU A 12 7.92 7.63 -14.81
CA LEU A 12 6.51 7.30 -14.59
C LEU A 12 6.07 5.98 -15.26
N PRO A 13 6.53 5.63 -16.48
CA PRO A 13 6.18 4.34 -17.10
C PRO A 13 6.64 3.11 -16.31
N ASN A 14 7.61 3.25 -15.40
CA ASN A 14 8.10 2.18 -14.54
C ASN A 14 7.28 2.03 -13.24
N VAL A 15 6.44 3.02 -12.91
CA VAL A 15 5.59 2.97 -11.71
C VAL A 15 4.44 1.99 -11.96
N SER A 16 4.19 1.11 -10.98
CA SER A 16 3.07 0.19 -11.03
C SER A 16 1.76 0.93 -11.34
N SER A 17 0.97 0.40 -12.28
CA SER A 17 -0.35 0.93 -12.63
C SER A 17 -1.39 0.69 -11.54
N CYS A 18 -1.06 -0.09 -10.50
CA CYS A 18 -1.93 -0.36 -9.39
C CYS A 18 -2.26 0.93 -8.61
N LYS A 19 -3.55 1.12 -8.31
CA LYS A 19 -3.99 2.05 -7.26
C LYS A 19 -3.38 1.65 -5.91
N SER A 20 -3.25 2.60 -4.98
CA SER A 20 -2.86 2.25 -3.61
C SER A 20 -3.98 1.48 -2.88
N PRO A 21 -3.69 0.74 -1.79
CA PRO A 21 -4.72 0.01 -1.04
C PRO A 21 -5.90 0.89 -0.61
N GLN A 22 -5.64 2.15 -0.23
CA GLN A 22 -6.69 3.14 0.07
C GLN A 22 -7.65 3.32 -1.10
N GLN A 23 -7.11 3.52 -2.30
CA GLN A 23 -7.91 3.84 -3.48
C GLN A 23 -8.54 2.60 -4.11
N MET A 24 -7.89 1.45 -4.03
CA MET A 24 -8.49 0.16 -4.37
C MET A 24 -9.70 -0.11 -3.47
N PHE A 25 -9.54 0.00 -2.16
CA PHE A 25 -10.63 -0.19 -1.20
C PHE A 25 -11.75 0.83 -1.40
N GLY A 26 -11.42 2.11 -1.57
CA GLY A 26 -12.39 3.16 -1.86
C GLY A 26 -13.28 2.85 -3.05
N ALA A 27 -12.66 2.47 -4.18
CA ALA A 27 -13.40 2.07 -5.38
C ALA A 27 -14.30 0.85 -5.12
N LEU A 28 -13.79 -0.18 -4.43
CA LEU A 28 -14.55 -1.39 -4.10
C LEU A 28 -15.71 -1.11 -3.13
N SER A 29 -15.53 -0.19 -2.18
CA SER A 29 -16.55 0.19 -1.20
C SER A 29 -17.79 0.84 -1.84
N LYS A 30 -17.67 1.34 -3.08
CA LYS A 30 -18.76 1.97 -3.83
C LYS A 30 -19.18 1.20 -5.09
N THR A 31 -18.55 0.06 -5.37
CA THR A 31 -18.87 -0.80 -6.52
C THR A 31 -19.26 -2.19 -6.06
N TYR A 32 -18.32 -2.93 -5.46
CA TYR A 32 -18.53 -4.28 -4.96
C TYR A 32 -19.41 -4.33 -3.71
N PHE A 33 -19.07 -3.54 -2.68
CA PHE A 33 -19.81 -3.54 -1.40
C PHE A 33 -21.32 -3.29 -1.55
N PRO A 34 -21.79 -2.23 -2.24
CA PRO A 34 -23.22 -1.97 -2.38
C PRO A 34 -23.98 -3.07 -3.13
N GLN A 35 -23.33 -3.76 -4.08
CA GLN A 35 -23.94 -4.89 -4.79
C GLN A 35 -24.24 -6.06 -3.84
N VAL A 36 -23.29 -6.39 -2.95
CA VAL A 36 -23.45 -7.50 -2.00
C VAL A 36 -24.35 -7.09 -0.83
N ALA A 37 -24.18 -5.89 -0.29
CA ALA A 37 -24.93 -5.37 0.86
C ALA A 37 -26.32 -4.83 0.49
N LYS A 38 -26.67 -4.78 -0.81
CA LYS A 38 -27.92 -4.22 -1.35
C LYS A 38 -28.16 -2.77 -0.91
N LEU A 39 -27.11 -1.95 -1.00
CA LEU A 39 -27.14 -0.53 -0.65
C LEU A 39 -27.04 0.37 -1.89
N ASP A 40 -27.56 1.59 -1.78
CA ASP A 40 -27.33 2.61 -2.80
C ASP A 40 -25.91 3.17 -2.66
N PRO A 41 -25.03 3.05 -3.67
CA PRO A 41 -23.67 3.57 -3.62
C PRO A 41 -23.61 5.08 -3.32
N LYS A 42 -24.64 5.86 -3.68
CA LYS A 42 -24.71 7.30 -3.40
C LYS A 42 -24.78 7.62 -1.91
N LYS A 43 -25.24 6.67 -1.10
CA LYS A 43 -25.39 6.82 0.35
C LYS A 43 -24.14 6.38 1.12
N ILE A 44 -23.14 5.85 0.43
CA ILE A 44 -21.90 5.36 1.06
C ILE A 44 -20.92 6.52 1.21
N VAL A 45 -20.51 6.77 2.45
CA VAL A 45 -19.42 7.68 2.78
C VAL A 45 -18.21 6.85 3.20
N SER A 46 -17.17 6.87 2.37
CA SER A 46 -15.91 6.17 2.59
C SER A 46 -14.94 7.09 3.35
N VAL A 47 -14.64 6.72 4.60
CA VAL A 47 -13.70 7.43 5.48
C VAL A 47 -12.47 6.56 5.69
N SER A 48 -11.31 7.05 5.25
CA SER A 48 -10.05 6.34 5.37
C SER A 48 -9.22 6.87 6.53
N ILE A 49 -8.67 5.97 7.36
CA ILE A 49 -7.79 6.33 8.48
C ILE A 49 -6.35 5.99 8.10
N MET A 50 -5.47 7.01 8.09
CA MET A 50 -4.13 6.87 7.53
C MET A 50 -3.05 7.45 8.44
N PRO A 51 -1.87 6.83 8.55
CA PRO A 51 -0.74 7.40 9.29
C PRO A 51 0.00 8.50 8.53
N CYS A 52 -0.50 8.93 7.36
CA CYS A 52 0.18 9.84 6.45
C CYS A 52 -0.77 10.95 5.96
N THR A 53 -0.29 12.20 5.92
CA THR A 53 -1.05 13.33 5.39
C THR A 53 -1.13 13.33 3.86
N ALA A 54 -0.16 12.74 3.16
CA ALA A 54 -0.16 12.65 1.69
C ALA A 54 -1.38 11.89 1.14
N LYS A 55 -1.96 11.00 1.95
CA LYS A 55 -3.19 10.27 1.61
C LYS A 55 -4.41 11.17 1.47
N LYS A 56 -4.45 12.32 2.15
CA LYS A 56 -5.49 13.34 1.94
C LYS A 56 -5.40 13.92 0.54
N TYR A 57 -4.19 14.25 0.09
CA TYR A 57 -3.94 14.73 -1.26
C TYR A 57 -4.29 13.66 -2.30
N GLU A 58 -3.89 12.40 -2.06
CA GLU A 58 -4.24 11.29 -2.95
C GLU A 58 -5.76 11.15 -3.13
N ALA A 59 -6.54 11.18 -2.04
CA ALA A 59 -8.01 11.12 -2.12
C ALA A 59 -8.67 12.30 -2.84
N ALA A 60 -8.00 13.46 -2.88
CA ALA A 60 -8.49 14.65 -3.54
C ALA A 60 -8.14 14.73 -5.04
N ARG A 61 -7.35 13.79 -5.57
CA ARG A 61 -6.96 13.77 -6.99
C ARG A 61 -8.18 13.61 -7.90
N PRO A 62 -8.33 14.41 -8.98
CA PRO A 62 -9.51 14.35 -9.86
C PRO A 62 -9.80 12.97 -10.46
N GLU A 63 -8.78 12.17 -10.72
CA GLU A 63 -8.84 10.83 -11.29
C GLU A 63 -9.19 9.73 -10.26
N MET A 64 -9.30 10.05 -8.97
CA MET A 64 -9.68 9.09 -7.92
C MET A 64 -11.20 8.94 -7.83
N ASN A 65 -11.78 8.52 -8.96
CA ASN A 65 -13.21 8.41 -9.17
C ASN A 65 -13.61 7.14 -9.94
N GLY A 66 -12.84 6.05 -9.79
CA GLY A 66 -13.05 4.83 -10.57
C GLY A 66 -14.38 4.14 -10.30
N SER A 67 -15.04 4.45 -9.19
CA SER A 67 -16.39 4.00 -8.85
C SER A 67 -17.52 4.82 -9.51
N GLY A 68 -17.22 5.89 -10.24
CA GLY A 68 -18.21 6.89 -10.69
C GLY A 68 -18.58 7.91 -9.61
N TYR A 69 -18.04 7.75 -8.40
CA TYR A 69 -18.07 8.70 -7.30
C TYR A 69 -16.63 9.02 -6.89
N ARG A 70 -16.42 9.97 -5.99
CA ARG A 70 -15.13 10.07 -5.31
C ARG A 70 -14.86 8.75 -4.57
N ASP A 71 -13.75 8.07 -4.86
CA ASP A 71 -13.50 6.73 -4.33
C ASP A 71 -13.35 6.74 -2.79
N VAL A 72 -12.72 7.79 -2.24
CA VAL A 72 -12.57 8.03 -0.80
C VAL A 72 -13.02 9.44 -0.47
N ASP A 73 -14.07 9.59 0.33
CA ASP A 73 -14.70 10.89 0.61
C ASP A 73 -13.86 11.72 1.58
N TYR A 74 -13.37 11.08 2.64
CA TYR A 74 -12.60 11.72 3.69
C TYR A 74 -11.40 10.88 4.08
N VAL A 75 -10.31 11.56 4.46
CA VAL A 75 -9.13 10.92 5.02
C VAL A 75 -8.79 11.59 6.34
N LEU A 76 -8.79 10.81 7.42
CA LEU A 76 -8.37 11.23 8.75
C LEU A 76 -6.99 10.66 9.03
N THR A 77 -6.16 11.45 9.69
CA THR A 77 -4.93 10.95 10.28
C THR A 77 -5.22 10.16 11.56
N THR A 78 -4.30 9.28 11.96
CA THR A 78 -4.37 8.59 13.26
C THR A 78 -4.54 9.57 14.42
N ARG A 79 -3.93 10.77 14.34
CA ARG A 79 -4.07 11.82 15.37
C ARG A 79 -5.47 12.42 15.41
N GLU A 80 -6.09 12.64 14.26
CA GLU A 80 -7.46 13.16 14.16
C GLU A 80 -8.48 12.15 14.71
N LEU A 81 -8.33 10.86 14.35
CA LEU A 81 -9.16 9.81 14.93
C LEU A 81 -8.98 9.72 16.46
N ALA A 82 -7.74 9.75 16.95
CA ALA A 82 -7.47 9.71 18.39
C ALA A 82 -8.11 10.90 19.13
N ALA A 83 -8.12 12.09 18.53
CA ALA A 83 -8.81 13.26 19.10
C ALA A 83 -10.32 13.05 19.16
N MET A 84 -10.95 12.51 18.11
CA MET A 84 -12.39 12.22 18.08
C MET A 84 -12.79 11.19 19.13
N ILE A 85 -11.99 10.13 19.30
CA ILE A 85 -12.21 9.09 20.33
C ILE A 85 -12.19 9.70 21.74
N ARG A 86 -11.20 10.57 22.03
CA ARG A 86 -11.10 11.27 23.32
C ARG A 86 -12.27 12.22 23.54
N GLN A 87 -12.68 12.97 22.51
CA GLN A 87 -13.82 13.89 22.58
C GLN A 87 -15.14 13.16 22.82
N ALA A 88 -15.28 11.94 22.33
CA ALA A 88 -16.44 11.08 22.58
C ALA A 88 -16.42 10.45 23.99
N GLY A 89 -15.36 10.66 24.79
CA GLY A 89 -15.23 10.04 26.12
C GLY A 89 -14.96 8.54 26.08
N ILE A 90 -14.44 8.01 24.96
CA ILE A 90 -14.17 6.58 24.78
C ILE A 90 -12.77 6.25 25.30
N ASP A 91 -12.70 5.33 26.26
CA ASP A 91 -11.45 4.74 26.72
C ASP A 91 -11.16 3.42 26.00
N LEU A 92 -10.35 3.51 24.93
CA LEU A 92 -9.94 2.36 24.12
C LEU A 92 -9.30 1.25 24.95
N ALA A 93 -8.60 1.55 26.04
CA ALA A 93 -7.91 0.54 26.83
C ALA A 93 -8.87 -0.38 27.61
N THR A 94 -10.13 0.03 27.74
CA THR A 94 -11.16 -0.71 28.47
C THR A 94 -12.11 -1.49 27.56
N LEU A 95 -12.06 -1.25 26.24
CA LEU A 95 -12.96 -1.88 25.30
C LEU A 95 -12.53 -3.33 25.04
N PRO A 96 -13.48 -4.26 24.91
CA PRO A 96 -13.18 -5.60 24.44
C PRO A 96 -12.78 -5.58 22.97
N ASP A 97 -11.91 -6.50 22.58
CA ASP A 97 -11.56 -6.72 21.19
C ASP A 97 -12.79 -7.11 20.38
N THR A 98 -12.93 -6.51 19.19
CA THR A 98 -13.99 -6.82 18.24
C THR A 98 -13.38 -7.05 16.87
N GLN A 99 -13.98 -7.97 16.11
CA GLN A 99 -13.54 -8.26 14.75
C GLN A 99 -14.09 -7.22 13.77
N ALA A 100 -13.30 -6.91 12.75
CA ALA A 100 -13.78 -6.15 11.60
C ALA A 100 -14.87 -6.93 10.85
N GLU A 101 -15.59 -6.27 9.95
CA GLU A 101 -16.62 -6.94 9.16
C GLU A 101 -16.00 -7.95 8.18
N ASN A 102 -16.67 -9.09 8.00
CA ASN A 102 -16.11 -10.18 7.19
C ASN A 102 -16.11 -9.91 5.68
N LEU A 103 -16.93 -8.98 5.18
CA LEU A 103 -17.09 -8.79 3.74
C LEU A 103 -15.85 -8.15 3.09
N MET A 104 -15.27 -7.13 3.72
CA MET A 104 -14.10 -6.42 3.21
C MET A 104 -13.03 -6.16 4.27
N GLY A 105 -13.24 -6.59 5.51
CA GLY A 105 -12.30 -6.40 6.63
C GLY A 105 -11.34 -7.56 6.86
N THR A 106 -11.45 -8.68 6.11
CA THR A 106 -10.49 -9.78 6.19
C THR A 106 -9.18 -9.42 5.48
N TYR A 107 -8.05 -9.70 6.12
CA TYR A 107 -6.72 -9.44 5.58
C TYR A 107 -5.75 -10.59 5.88
N SER A 108 -4.71 -10.73 5.06
CA SER A 108 -3.65 -11.73 5.25
C SER A 108 -2.47 -11.14 6.01
N GLY A 109 -1.55 -11.98 6.50
CA GLY A 109 -0.30 -11.52 7.10
C GLY A 109 0.57 -10.69 6.14
N ALA A 110 0.45 -10.90 4.83
CA ALA A 110 1.12 -10.09 3.82
C ALA A 110 0.54 -8.67 3.77
N ALA A 111 -0.77 -8.49 3.96
CA ALA A 111 -1.38 -7.16 4.03
C ALA A 111 -0.95 -6.40 5.30
N THR A 112 -0.81 -7.09 6.43
CA THR A 112 -0.41 -6.47 7.72
C THR A 112 0.96 -5.79 7.63
N ILE A 113 1.91 -6.37 6.89
CA ILE A 113 3.28 -5.86 6.84
C ILE A 113 3.44 -4.62 5.92
N PHE A 114 2.43 -4.22 5.14
CA PHE A 114 2.50 -3.05 4.25
C PHE A 114 2.89 -1.74 4.97
N GLY A 115 2.61 -1.63 6.27
CA GLY A 115 2.94 -0.46 7.07
C GLY A 115 4.42 -0.33 7.44
N ALA A 116 5.22 -1.39 7.25
CA ALA A 116 6.65 -1.40 7.52
C ALA A 116 7.45 -1.28 6.21
N THR A 117 8.59 -0.59 6.26
CA THR A 117 9.50 -0.51 5.09
C THR A 117 9.98 -1.89 4.68
N GLY A 118 9.82 -2.23 3.41
CA GLY A 118 10.09 -3.53 2.82
C GLY A 118 8.93 -4.51 2.88
N GLY A 119 7.85 -4.18 3.59
CA GLY A 119 6.70 -5.04 3.73
C GLY A 119 5.87 -5.15 2.45
N VAL A 120 5.82 -4.09 1.63
CA VAL A 120 5.14 -4.14 0.31
C VAL A 120 5.91 -5.07 -0.63
N MET A 121 7.23 -4.93 -0.68
CA MET A 121 8.12 -5.79 -1.46
C MET A 121 8.00 -7.25 -1.02
N GLU A 122 8.07 -7.50 0.29
CA GLU A 122 7.95 -8.84 0.84
C GLU A 122 6.59 -9.47 0.52
N ALA A 123 5.49 -8.72 0.67
CA ALA A 123 4.16 -9.18 0.30
C ALA A 123 4.04 -9.50 -1.19
N ALA A 124 4.57 -8.65 -2.06
CA ALA A 124 4.57 -8.86 -3.51
C ALA A 124 5.36 -10.12 -3.89
N LEU A 125 6.53 -10.34 -3.28
CA LEU A 125 7.37 -11.51 -3.53
C LEU A 125 6.70 -12.81 -3.08
N ARG A 126 6.01 -12.83 -1.93
CA ARG A 126 5.25 -14.00 -1.46
C ARG A 126 4.22 -14.43 -2.50
N THR A 127 3.43 -13.50 -3.02
CA THR A 127 2.40 -13.79 -4.02
C THR A 127 3.00 -14.11 -5.39
N ALA A 128 4.00 -13.35 -5.85
CA ALA A 128 4.66 -13.59 -7.13
C ALA A 128 5.30 -14.99 -7.18
N TYR A 129 5.93 -15.42 -6.08
CA TYR A 129 6.51 -16.75 -5.97
C TYR A 129 5.45 -17.85 -6.18
N LYS A 130 4.32 -17.74 -5.48
CA LYS A 130 3.22 -18.69 -5.62
C LYS A 130 2.65 -18.71 -7.03
N LEU A 131 2.43 -17.55 -7.64
CA LEU A 131 1.84 -17.46 -8.98
C LEU A 131 2.76 -18.00 -10.07
N ILE A 132 4.07 -17.83 -9.95
CA ILE A 132 5.04 -18.28 -10.96
C ILE A 132 5.39 -19.76 -10.78
N THR A 133 5.58 -20.22 -9.54
CA THR A 133 6.08 -21.58 -9.26
C THR A 133 4.96 -22.58 -8.96
N ASN A 134 3.74 -22.10 -8.70
CA ASN A 134 2.61 -22.84 -8.13
C ASN A 134 2.90 -23.49 -6.75
N LYS A 135 4.03 -23.15 -6.12
CA LYS A 135 4.47 -23.66 -4.81
C LYS A 135 4.39 -22.56 -3.75
N GLU A 136 4.19 -22.97 -2.49
CA GLU A 136 4.36 -22.05 -1.38
C GLU A 136 5.84 -21.76 -1.15
N LEU A 137 6.14 -20.57 -0.66
CA LEU A 137 7.50 -20.21 -0.24
C LEU A 137 7.76 -20.81 1.14
N ASP A 138 8.75 -21.69 1.26
CA ASP A 138 9.05 -22.39 2.53
C ASP A 138 9.34 -21.41 3.68
N ALA A 139 10.06 -20.33 3.37
CA ALA A 139 10.33 -19.23 4.29
C ALA A 139 9.68 -17.95 3.76
N ILE A 140 8.48 -17.65 4.24
CA ILE A 140 7.73 -16.44 3.85
C ILE A 140 8.44 -15.13 4.27
N ASP A 141 9.33 -15.23 5.24
CA ASP A 141 10.07 -14.11 5.81
C ASP A 141 11.31 -13.78 4.99
N ILE A 142 11.29 -12.64 4.31
CA ILE A 142 12.42 -12.14 3.52
C ILE A 142 13.20 -11.13 4.36
N THR A 143 13.90 -11.65 5.38
CA THR A 143 14.61 -10.87 6.40
C THR A 143 15.50 -9.74 5.86
N PRO A 144 16.24 -9.89 4.74
CA PRO A 144 17.07 -8.80 4.19
C PRO A 144 16.29 -7.53 3.80
N LEU A 145 14.96 -7.60 3.66
CA LEU A 145 14.12 -6.45 3.32
C LEU A 145 13.53 -5.73 4.54
N ARG A 146 13.67 -6.33 5.74
CA ARG A 146 13.16 -5.76 7.00
C ARG A 146 14.18 -4.80 7.62
N GLY A 147 13.73 -4.02 8.61
CA GLY A 147 14.57 -3.05 9.32
C GLY A 147 14.54 -1.65 8.70
N THR A 148 15.28 -0.72 9.30
CA THR A 148 15.21 0.74 9.03
C THR A 148 16.39 1.28 8.23
N GLU A 149 17.22 0.39 7.67
CA GLU A 149 18.32 0.75 6.80
C GLU A 149 17.83 1.56 5.58
N GLY A 150 18.66 2.51 5.15
CA GLY A 150 18.26 3.49 4.13
C GLY A 150 17.97 2.88 2.76
N ILE A 151 18.79 1.92 2.31
CA ILE A 151 18.55 1.11 1.12
C ILE A 151 18.81 -0.34 1.50
N LYS A 152 17.83 -1.19 1.25
CA LYS A 152 17.92 -2.64 1.46
C LYS A 152 17.79 -3.34 0.12
N THR A 153 18.49 -4.45 -0.04
CA THR A 153 18.48 -5.19 -1.31
C THR A 153 18.38 -6.67 -1.04
N ALA A 154 17.68 -7.40 -1.91
CA ALA A 154 17.65 -8.85 -1.86
C ALA A 154 17.74 -9.45 -3.26
N LYS A 155 18.23 -10.68 -3.31
CA LYS A 155 18.11 -11.55 -4.47
C LYS A 155 17.24 -12.73 -4.06
N VAL A 156 16.15 -12.94 -4.78
CA VAL A 156 15.18 -14.00 -4.49
C VAL A 156 15.03 -14.86 -5.74
N MET A 157 15.24 -16.16 -5.60
CA MET A 157 14.96 -17.11 -6.67
C MET A 157 13.46 -17.37 -6.71
N VAL A 158 12.84 -17.07 -7.85
CA VAL A 158 11.43 -17.37 -8.12
C VAL A 158 11.38 -18.41 -9.23
N GLY A 159 11.43 -19.68 -8.84
CA GLY A 159 11.75 -20.75 -9.78
C GLY A 159 13.17 -20.57 -10.30
N ASP A 160 13.32 -20.55 -11.63
CA ASP A 160 14.62 -20.35 -12.30
C ASP A 160 14.98 -18.86 -12.48
N LEU A 161 14.10 -17.94 -12.08
CA LEU A 161 14.32 -16.50 -12.23
C LEU A 161 15.00 -15.90 -11.00
N GLU A 162 16.19 -15.32 -11.18
CA GLU A 162 16.83 -14.49 -10.14
C GLU A 162 16.19 -13.10 -10.12
N VAL A 163 15.35 -12.83 -9.13
CA VAL A 163 14.71 -11.52 -8.95
C VAL A 163 15.53 -10.66 -8.00
N ARG A 164 16.12 -9.58 -8.53
CA ARG A 164 16.84 -8.57 -7.75
C ARG A 164 15.88 -7.45 -7.37
N VAL A 165 15.80 -7.15 -6.08
CA VAL A 165 14.90 -6.13 -5.55
C VAL A 165 15.63 -5.14 -4.66
N ALA A 166 15.10 -3.92 -4.58
CA ALA A 166 15.55 -2.90 -3.66
C ALA A 166 14.38 -2.25 -2.91
N VAL A 167 14.65 -1.78 -1.70
CA VAL A 167 13.71 -1.01 -0.87
C VAL A 167 14.43 0.24 -0.42
N ALA A 168 13.90 1.42 -0.75
CA ALA A 168 14.38 2.69 -0.24
C ALA A 168 13.55 3.11 0.97
N HIS A 169 14.19 3.38 2.10
CA HIS A 169 13.56 4.05 3.22
C HIS A 169 13.85 5.55 3.14
N GLY A 170 12.84 6.33 2.76
CA GLY A 170 12.91 7.79 2.68
C GLY A 170 13.36 8.34 1.32
N LEU A 171 12.88 9.54 0.98
CA LEU A 171 13.04 10.13 -0.36
C LEU A 171 14.48 10.45 -0.75
N GLY A 172 15.38 10.69 0.23
CA GLY A 172 16.80 10.87 -0.04
C GLY A 172 17.46 9.61 -0.61
N ASN A 173 17.02 8.44 -0.17
CA ASN A 173 17.48 7.14 -0.68
C ASN A 173 16.75 6.77 -1.97
N ALA A 174 15.46 7.11 -2.08
CA ALA A 174 14.69 6.97 -3.31
C ALA A 174 15.35 7.69 -4.49
N ARG A 175 15.87 8.89 -4.25
CA ARG A 175 16.61 9.69 -5.22
C ARG A 175 17.80 8.92 -5.80
N LYS A 176 18.60 8.28 -4.95
CA LYS A 176 19.78 7.49 -5.37
C LYS A 176 19.39 6.37 -6.33
N LEU A 177 18.38 5.58 -5.97
CA LEU A 177 17.89 4.49 -6.82
C LEU A 177 17.26 5.01 -8.11
N ALA A 178 16.51 6.10 -8.06
CA ALA A 178 15.90 6.71 -9.25
C ALA A 178 16.98 7.24 -10.23
N ASP A 179 18.06 7.83 -9.72
CA ASP A 179 19.19 8.27 -10.54
C ASP A 179 19.92 7.08 -11.19
N GLU A 180 20.07 5.95 -10.49
CA GLU A 180 20.62 4.71 -11.05
C GLU A 180 19.74 4.12 -12.15
N VAL A 181 18.41 4.13 -11.97
CA VAL A 181 17.44 3.67 -12.98
C VAL A 181 17.51 4.58 -14.21
N ARG A 182 17.46 5.90 -14.03
CA ARG A 182 17.56 6.88 -15.12
C ARG A 182 18.87 6.75 -15.90
N ALA A 183 19.97 6.45 -15.20
CA ALA A 183 21.27 6.23 -15.84
C ALA A 183 21.40 4.87 -16.56
N GLY A 184 20.37 4.01 -16.52
CA GLY A 184 20.40 2.67 -17.10
C GLY A 184 21.34 1.71 -16.38
N LYS A 185 21.67 1.98 -15.10
CA LYS A 185 22.64 1.24 -14.29
C LYS A 185 22.00 0.39 -13.18
N SER A 186 20.70 0.57 -12.94
CA SER A 186 19.99 -0.18 -11.89
C SER A 186 19.98 -1.68 -12.19
N PRO A 187 20.45 -2.54 -11.27
CA PRO A 187 20.38 -3.98 -11.42
C PRO A 187 19.04 -4.57 -10.95
N TYR A 188 18.10 -3.74 -10.49
CA TYR A 188 16.88 -4.20 -9.81
C TYR A 188 15.70 -4.32 -10.77
N HIS A 189 14.96 -5.43 -10.65
CA HIS A 189 13.71 -5.66 -11.39
C HIS A 189 12.52 -4.99 -10.73
N PHE A 190 12.55 -4.85 -9.39
CA PHE A 190 11.46 -4.23 -8.64
C PHE A 190 12.02 -3.42 -7.48
N ILE A 191 11.50 -2.19 -7.29
CA ILE A 191 11.96 -1.25 -6.28
C ILE A 191 10.74 -0.75 -5.49
N GLU A 192 10.81 -0.88 -4.16
CA GLU A 192 9.88 -0.23 -3.22
C GLU A 192 10.48 1.12 -2.78
N ILE A 193 9.63 2.16 -2.71
CA ILE A 193 9.98 3.52 -2.29
C ILE A 193 9.05 3.99 -1.18
#